data_AF-A0A1Q8RXB0-F1
#
_entry.id   AF-A0A1Q8RXB0-F1
#
_cell.length_a   1.000
_cell.length_b   1.000
_cell.length_c   1.000
_cell.angle_alpha   90.00
_cell.angle_beta   90.00
_cell.angle_gamma   90.00
#
_symmetry.space_group_name_H-M   'P 1'
#
loop_
_entity.id
_entity.type
_entity.pdbx_description
1 polymer ?
#
loop_
_entity_poly.entity_id
_entity_poly.type
_entity_poly.pdbx_seq_one_letter_code
_entity_poly.pdbx_strand_id
1 'polypeptide(L)'
;MSSNEAPTGDVKDNDYVSRQGDRQPIGVLGDEAKVEDPIDPETADSDAQLERDDKEAIDKSNIINERTRNAKPAGQYREPGDTEGLEQEKLE
;
A
#
# COMPACT_ATOMS: atom_id res chain seq x y z
N MET A 1 -42.98 -12.65 -25.36
CA MET A 1 -42.19 -11.54 -24.81
C MET A 1 -40.88 -12.14 -24.33
N SER A 2 -39.81 -12.04 -25.11
CA SER A 2 -38.49 -12.59 -24.75
C SER A 2 -37.78 -11.53 -23.92
N SER A 3 -37.61 -11.76 -22.62
CA SER A 3 -36.89 -10.86 -21.73
C SER A 3 -35.41 -10.88 -22.11
N ASN A 4 -34.97 -9.82 -22.79
CA ASN A 4 -33.57 -9.55 -23.04
C ASN A 4 -33.04 -8.76 -21.84
N GLU A 5 -32.81 -9.45 -20.73
CA GLU A 5 -32.26 -8.87 -19.51
C GLU A 5 -30.77 -8.59 -19.76
N ALA A 6 -30.36 -7.33 -19.62
CA ALA A 6 -28.95 -6.96 -19.71
C ALA A 6 -28.20 -7.70 -18.57
N PRO A 7 -26.98 -8.20 -18.81
CA PRO A 7 -26.18 -8.76 -17.73
C PRO A 7 -25.99 -7.69 -16.66
N THR A 8 -26.44 -7.97 -15.44
CA THR A 8 -26.07 -7.23 -14.23
C THR A 8 -24.55 -7.26 -14.18
N GLY A 9 -23.91 -6.10 -14.28
CA GLY A 9 -22.48 -5.93 -14.57
C GLY A 9 -21.51 -6.37 -13.46
N ASP A 10 -21.83 -7.41 -12.71
CA ASP A 10 -20.97 -8.01 -11.69
C ASP A 10 -20.10 -9.11 -12.33
N VAL A 11 -19.16 -8.71 -13.20
CA VAL A 11 -18.16 -9.63 -13.75
C VAL A 11 -17.04 -9.75 -12.73
N LYS A 12 -16.99 -10.90 -12.05
CA LYS A 12 -15.93 -11.24 -11.11
C LYS A 12 -14.83 -11.97 -11.87
N ASP A 13 -13.67 -11.34 -12.01
CA ASP A 13 -12.50 -11.92 -12.67
C ASP A 13 -11.29 -11.75 -11.75
N ASN A 14 -10.75 -12.86 -11.26
CA ASN A 14 -9.58 -12.89 -10.38
C ASN A 14 -8.40 -13.60 -11.06
N ASP A 15 -8.39 -13.71 -12.40
CA ASP A 15 -7.33 -14.40 -13.17
C ASP A 15 -5.94 -13.73 -13.00
N TYR A 16 -5.90 -12.53 -12.43
CA TYR A 16 -4.69 -11.80 -12.07
C TYR A 16 -4.08 -12.18 -10.70
N VAL A 17 -4.83 -12.83 -9.80
CA VAL A 17 -4.41 -13.14 -8.41
C VAL A 17 -3.39 -14.28 -8.36
N SER A 18 -3.37 -15.16 -9.37
CA SER A 18 -2.29 -16.14 -9.57
C SER A 18 -2.36 -16.76 -10.97
N ARG A 19 -1.21 -16.97 -11.63
CA ARG A 19 -1.13 -17.87 -12.79
C ARG A 19 -0.94 -19.30 -12.29
N GLN A 20 -1.83 -20.21 -12.69
CA GLN A 20 -1.55 -21.64 -12.62
C GLN A 20 -0.34 -21.96 -13.50
N GLY A 21 0.85 -22.08 -12.89
CA GLY A 21 2.09 -22.48 -13.57
C GLY A 21 3.34 -21.73 -13.12
N ASP A 22 3.20 -20.49 -12.66
CA ASP A 22 4.32 -19.69 -12.18
C ASP A 22 4.46 -19.86 -10.66
N ARG A 23 5.57 -20.48 -10.23
CA ARG A 23 5.85 -20.90 -8.85
C ARG A 23 6.14 -19.74 -7.88
N GLN A 24 5.73 -18.52 -8.20
CA GLN A 24 5.98 -17.34 -7.35
C GLN A 24 4.65 -16.71 -6.96
N PRO A 25 4.36 -16.57 -5.64
CA PRO A 25 3.15 -15.90 -5.20
C PRO A 25 3.24 -14.41 -5.55
N ILE A 26 2.39 -13.96 -6.47
CA ILE A 26 2.18 -12.53 -6.73
C ILE A 26 1.31 -12.02 -5.57
N GLY A 27 1.78 -11.03 -4.81
CA GLY A 27 1.08 -10.48 -3.64
C GLY A 27 -0.13 -9.61 -3.96
N VAL A 28 -0.85 -9.91 -5.05
CA VAL A 28 -2.04 -9.18 -5.47
C VAL A 28 -3.26 -9.92 -4.93
N LEU A 29 -4.18 -9.16 -4.33
CA LEU A 29 -5.42 -9.67 -3.75
C LEU A 29 -6.55 -9.58 -4.78
N GLY A 30 -7.49 -10.52 -4.73
CA GLY A 30 -8.68 -10.50 -5.58
C GLY A 30 -9.66 -9.38 -5.23
N ASP A 31 -10.60 -9.11 -6.12
CA ASP A 31 -11.52 -7.97 -6.02
C ASP A 31 -12.35 -8.03 -4.72
N GLU A 32 -12.72 -9.23 -4.28
CA GLU A 32 -13.50 -9.43 -3.04
C GLU A 32 -12.64 -9.69 -1.80
N ALA A 33 -11.32 -9.68 -1.92
CA ALA A 33 -10.46 -9.90 -0.78
C ALA A 33 -10.65 -8.76 0.23
N LYS A 34 -11.09 -9.12 1.44
CA LYS A 34 -11.15 -8.17 2.54
C LYS A 34 -9.75 -7.71 2.88
N VAL A 35 -9.55 -6.40 2.85
CA VAL A 35 -8.35 -5.73 3.35
C VAL A 35 -8.70 -5.16 4.72
N GLU A 36 -7.83 -5.39 5.70
CA GLU A 36 -7.98 -4.79 7.02
C GLU A 36 -7.81 -3.27 6.91
N ASP A 37 -8.80 -2.53 7.40
CA ASP A 37 -8.70 -1.08 7.52
C ASP A 37 -7.90 -0.77 8.79
N PRO A 38 -6.76 -0.06 8.69
CA PRO A 38 -6.01 0.34 9.87
C PRO A 38 -6.76 1.34 10.76
N ILE A 39 -7.89 1.90 10.28
CA ILE A 39 -8.70 2.87 10.99
C ILE A 39 -9.77 2.14 11.80
N ASP A 40 -9.79 2.38 13.12
CA ASP A 40 -10.86 1.91 14.00
C ASP A 40 -12.09 2.83 13.89
N PRO A 41 -13.22 2.37 13.32
CA PRO A 41 -14.38 3.21 13.06
C PRO A 41 -15.06 3.74 14.34
N GLU A 42 -14.87 3.08 15.48
CA GLU A 42 -15.44 3.51 16.77
C GLU A 42 -14.72 4.74 17.33
N THR A 43 -13.44 4.92 17.00
CA THR A 43 -12.58 5.97 17.58
C THR A 43 -12.10 7.00 16.56
N ALA A 44 -12.23 6.70 15.26
CA ALA A 44 -11.80 7.58 14.17
C ALA A 44 -12.51 8.94 14.17
N ASP A 45 -13.82 8.97 14.47
CA ASP A 45 -14.63 10.19 14.51
C ASP A 45 -14.87 10.69 15.95
N SER A 46 -13.82 10.66 16.76
CA SER A 46 -13.87 11.10 18.16
C SER A 46 -13.21 12.46 18.36
N ASP A 47 -13.74 13.24 19.30
CA ASP A 47 -13.14 14.53 19.70
C ASP A 47 -11.66 14.37 20.15
N ALA A 48 -11.31 13.21 20.71
CA ALA A 48 -9.95 12.90 21.13
C ALA A 48 -8.98 12.68 19.95
N GLN A 49 -9.48 12.28 18.78
CA GLN A 49 -8.71 12.24 17.55
C GLN A 49 -8.48 13.66 17.03
N LEU A 50 -9.53 14.49 16.97
CA LEU A 50 -9.41 15.89 16.53
C LEU A 50 -8.40 16.69 17.36
N GLU A 51 -8.41 16.54 18.69
CA GLU A 51 -7.46 17.24 19.56
C GLU A 51 -5.99 16.82 19.30
N ARG A 52 -5.76 15.53 18.99
CA ARG A 52 -4.43 15.04 18.63
C ARG A 52 -4.00 15.58 17.28
N ASP A 53 -4.88 15.53 16.29
CA ASP A 53 -4.62 16.05 14.95
C ASP A 53 -4.27 17.54 15.00
N ASP A 54 -5.01 18.33 15.78
CA ASP A 54 -4.73 19.77 15.97
C ASP A 54 -3.35 20.02 16.59
N LYS A 55 -2.94 19.19 17.55
CA LYS A 55 -1.60 19.27 18.17
C LYS A 55 -0.50 18.89 17.19
N GLU A 56 -0.69 17.81 16.43
CA GLU A 56 0.28 17.32 15.45
C GLU A 56 0.41 18.27 14.26
N ALA A 57 -0.69 18.86 13.78
CA ALA A 57 -0.69 19.80 12.66
C ALA A 57 0.15 21.07 12.91
N ILE A 58 0.23 21.49 14.19
CA ILE A 58 1.01 22.66 14.61
C ILE A 58 2.42 22.26 15.05
N ASP A 59 2.69 20.96 15.26
CA ASP A 59 4.00 20.49 15.70
C ASP A 59 5.06 20.64 14.61
N LYS A 60 5.93 21.63 14.80
CA LYS A 60 7.05 21.91 13.90
C LYS A 60 8.18 20.89 14.03
N SER A 61 8.20 20.05 15.06
CA SER A 61 9.24 19.05 15.25
C SER A 61 9.21 17.97 14.15
N ASN A 62 8.03 17.70 13.60
CA ASN A 62 7.82 16.77 12.48
C ASN A 62 8.06 17.41 11.10
N ILE A 63 8.44 18.70 11.06
CA ILE A 63 8.73 19.42 9.81
C ILE A 63 10.23 19.32 9.52
N ILE A 64 10.56 18.93 8.29
CA ILE A 64 11.94 18.99 7.80
C ILE A 64 12.39 20.46 7.78
N ASN A 65 13.45 20.78 8.52
CA ASN A 65 13.94 22.16 8.71
C ASN A 65 14.50 22.82 7.44
N GLU A 66 14.69 22.05 6.36
CA GLU A 66 15.41 22.49 5.16
C GLU A 66 14.52 22.46 3.90
N ARG A 67 14.90 23.28 2.90
CA ARG A 67 14.21 23.30 1.61
C ARG A 67 14.54 22.03 0.83
N THR A 68 13.58 21.12 0.70
CA THR A 68 13.73 19.89 -0.10
C THR A 68 13.77 20.13 -1.60
N ARG A 69 13.27 21.30 -2.08
CA ARG A 69 13.28 21.63 -3.51
C ARG A 69 14.72 21.89 -3.99
N ASN A 70 15.20 21.07 -4.92
CA ASN A 70 16.57 21.04 -5.44
C ASN A 70 17.65 20.60 -4.43
N ALA A 71 17.26 20.09 -3.26
CA ALA A 71 18.22 19.47 -2.35
C ALA A 71 18.81 18.22 -3.03
N LYS A 72 20.14 18.08 -2.99
CA LYS A 72 20.77 16.83 -3.42
C LYS A 72 20.36 15.74 -2.41
N PRO A 73 19.90 14.56 -2.86
CA PRO A 73 19.61 13.48 -1.94
C PRO A 73 20.86 13.16 -1.09
N ALA A 74 20.63 12.77 0.16
CA ALA A 74 21.70 12.26 1.02
C ALA A 74 22.08 10.85 0.53
N GLY A 75 22.88 10.82 -0.54
CA GLY A 75 23.22 9.59 -1.26
C GLY A 75 23.27 9.82 -2.76
N GLN A 76 24.11 9.05 -3.45
CA GLN A 76 24.07 8.97 -4.91
C GLN A 76 23.12 7.83 -5.26
N TYR A 77 22.28 8.00 -6.28
CA TYR A 77 21.60 6.84 -6.87
C TYR A 77 22.67 5.88 -7.36
N ARG A 78 22.76 4.69 -6.73
CA ARG A 78 23.65 3.61 -7.11
C ARG A 78 22.78 2.41 -7.43
N GLU A 79 23.15 1.70 -8.49
CA GLU A 79 22.54 0.42 -8.81
C GLU A 79 22.78 -0.56 -7.66
N PRO A 80 21.77 -1.35 -7.26
CA PRO A 80 21.92 -2.39 -6.25
C PRO A 80 23.07 -3.32 -6.63
N GLY A 81 23.91 -3.71 -5.66
CA GLY A 81 24.92 -4.73 -5.91
C GLY A 81 24.30 -6.10 -6.19
N ASP A 82 25.08 -7.02 -6.78
CA ASP A 82 24.62 -8.39 -7.12
C ASP A 82 24.01 -9.17 -5.94
N THR A 83 24.31 -8.76 -4.70
CA THR A 83 23.84 -9.38 -3.46
C THR A 83 22.84 -8.53 -2.67
N GLU A 84 22.51 -7.33 -3.13
CA GLU A 84 21.61 -6.41 -2.44
C GLU A 84 20.15 -6.77 -2.75
N GLY A 85 19.37 -7.11 -1.71
CA GLY A 85 17.98 -7.55 -1.86
C GLY A 85 17.79 -9.06 -2.07
N LEU A 86 18.87 -9.84 -2.10
CA LEU A 86 18.81 -11.30 -2.04
C LEU A 86 18.91 -11.76 -0.58
N GLU A 87 18.07 -12.71 -0.17
CA GLU A 87 18.25 -13.40 1.11
C GLU A 87 19.62 -14.07 1.09
N GLN A 88 20.46 -13.79 2.09
CA GLN A 88 21.76 -14.45 2.23
C GLN A 88 21.49 -15.93 2.48
N GLU A 89 21.48 -16.70 1.41
CA GLU A 89 21.27 -18.14 1.43
C GLU A 89 22.24 -18.71 2.45
N LYS A 90 21.66 -19.39 3.45
CA LYS A 90 22.36 -19.98 4.59
C LYS A 90 23.53 -20.82 4.07
N LEU A 91 24.72 -20.25 4.14
CA LEU A 91 25.97 -20.97 3.98
C LEU A 91 26.13 -21.86 5.23
N GLU A 92 25.54 -23.04 5.18
CA GLU A 92 25.84 -24.17 6.07
C GLU A 92 26.54 -25.27 5.27
#